data_AF-D6ZUZ5-F1
#
_entry.id   AF-D6ZUZ5-F1
#
_cell.length_a   1.000
_cell.length_b   1.000
_cell.length_c   1.000
_cell.angle_alpha   90.00
_cell.angle_beta   90.00
_cell.angle_gamma   90.00
#
_symmetry.space_group_name_H-M   'P 1'
#
loop_
_entity.id
_entity.type
_entity.pdbx_description
1 polymer ?
#
loop_
_entity_poly.entity_id
_entity_poly.type
_entity_poly.pdbx_seq_one_letter_code
_entity_poly.pdbx_strand_id
1 'polypeptide(L)'
;MQLALLCNKPASWPNSRVRDALPDPLREWLDRQDRQTRNEALQTLKRVDRESGWANAVEAMLSILESTGGADRAGVTLLAARLAEGVAGIEYDDDRPDLSEYDIAFTADVGVQEGGR
;
A
#
# COMPACT_ATOMS: atom_id res chain seq x y z
N MET A 1 -3.19 -7.90 23.51
CA MET A 1 -3.00 -8.41 22.13
C MET A 1 -1.53 -8.60 21.81
N GLN A 2 -1.16 -9.70 21.13
CA GLN A 2 0.22 -10.04 20.73
C GLN A 2 0.86 -8.99 19.81
N LEU A 3 0.06 -8.26 19.03
CA LEU A 3 0.52 -7.21 18.13
C LEU A 3 1.25 -6.08 18.86
N ALA A 4 0.80 -5.72 20.07
CA ALA A 4 1.48 -4.72 20.89
C ALA A 4 2.87 -5.19 21.39
N LEU A 5 3.03 -6.49 21.65
CA LEU A 5 4.32 -7.09 22.04
C LEU A 5 5.27 -7.20 20.84
N LEU A 6 4.74 -7.48 19.67
CA LEU A 6 5.49 -7.59 18.42
C LEU A 6 6.13 -6.25 18.02
N CYS A 7 5.41 -5.14 18.17
CA CYS A 7 5.95 -3.80 17.97
C CYS A 7 7.12 -3.46 18.90
N ASN A 8 7.17 -4.08 20.09
CA ASN A 8 8.28 -3.90 21.05
C ASN A 8 9.44 -4.89 20.80
N LYS A 9 9.18 -6.01 20.11
CA LYS A 9 10.16 -7.05 19.77
C LYS A 9 9.98 -7.50 18.30
N PRO A 10 10.43 -6.69 17.33
CA PRO A 10 10.28 -7.00 15.91
C PRO A 10 11.10 -8.22 15.44
N ALA A 11 12.02 -8.72 16.28
CA ALA A 11 12.74 -9.98 16.05
C ALA A 11 11.85 -11.22 16.22
N SER A 12 10.71 -11.10 16.91
CA SER A 12 9.75 -12.19 17.09
C SER A 12 8.80 -12.36 15.91
N TRP A 13 8.95 -11.56 14.84
CA TRP A 13 8.13 -11.60 13.63
C TRP A 13 7.96 -13.00 13.01
N PRO A 14 9.04 -13.77 12.76
CA PRO A 14 8.91 -15.07 12.06
C PRO A 14 8.04 -16.10 12.78
N ASN A 15 7.91 -15.98 14.11
CA ASN A 15 7.15 -16.91 14.96
C ASN A 15 5.87 -16.27 15.52
N SER A 16 5.35 -15.22 14.89
CA SER A 16 4.22 -14.47 15.41
C SER A 16 2.88 -14.96 14.86
N ARG A 17 1.86 -15.08 15.73
CA ARG A 17 0.48 -15.37 15.28
C ARG A 17 -0.10 -14.27 14.40
N VAL A 18 0.48 -13.07 14.47
CA VAL A 18 0.14 -11.95 13.59
C VAL A 18 0.53 -12.33 12.16
N ARG A 19 1.74 -12.86 11.94
CA ARG A 19 2.20 -13.34 10.64
C ARG A 19 1.28 -14.44 10.07
N ASP A 20 0.82 -15.36 10.92
CA ASP A 20 -0.08 -16.45 10.51
C ASP A 20 -1.49 -15.97 10.15
N ALA A 21 -1.93 -14.84 10.71
CA ALA A 21 -3.25 -14.26 10.47
C ALA A 21 -3.29 -13.31 9.26
N LEU A 22 -2.14 -13.01 8.63
CA LEU A 22 -2.07 -12.15 7.46
C LEU A 22 -2.21 -12.93 6.15
N PRO A 23 -2.87 -12.34 5.14
CA PRO A 23 -2.85 -12.83 3.77
C PRO A 23 -1.43 -12.98 3.21
N ASP A 24 -1.22 -13.98 2.37
CA ASP A 24 0.07 -14.33 1.76
C ASP A 24 0.81 -13.14 1.15
N PRO A 25 0.19 -12.28 0.31
CA PRO A 25 0.91 -11.17 -0.32
C PRO A 25 1.49 -10.18 0.70
N LEU A 26 0.70 -9.83 1.71
CA LEU A 26 1.11 -8.90 2.77
C LEU A 26 2.18 -9.52 3.68
N ARG A 27 2.03 -10.82 4.00
CA ARG A 27 3.01 -11.57 4.79
C ARG A 27 4.36 -11.66 4.10
N GLU A 28 4.36 -12.06 2.83
CA GLU A 28 5.56 -12.21 2.02
C GLU A 28 6.25 -10.86 1.78
N TRP A 29 5.47 -9.79 1.60
CA TRP A 29 6.02 -8.44 1.53
C TRP A 29 6.72 -8.07 2.84
N LEU A 30 6.07 -8.25 4.00
CA LEU A 30 6.67 -7.99 5.32
C LEU A 30 7.91 -8.85 5.62
N ASP A 31 7.93 -10.10 5.16
CA ASP A 31 9.08 -11.01 5.32
C ASP A 31 10.32 -10.52 4.56
N ARG A 32 10.13 -9.83 3.42
CA ARG A 32 11.20 -9.26 2.59
C ARG A 32 11.73 -7.91 3.09
N GLN A 33 10.99 -7.21 3.96
CA GLN A 33 11.36 -5.88 4.42
C GLN A 33 12.50 -5.92 5.45
N ASP A 34 13.29 -4.85 5.47
CA ASP A 34 14.25 -4.62 6.54
C ASP A 34 13.54 -4.35 7.88
N ARG A 35 14.31 -4.35 8.98
CA ARG A 35 13.77 -4.23 10.34
C ARG A 35 13.00 -2.93 10.55
N GLN A 36 13.47 -1.81 9.99
CA GLN A 36 12.85 -0.51 10.19
C GLN A 36 11.51 -0.46 9.46
N THR A 37 11.51 -0.74 8.16
CA THR A 37 10.30 -0.73 7.32
C THR A 37 9.24 -1.69 7.85
N ARG A 38 9.65 -2.91 8.24
CA ARG A 38 8.75 -3.89 8.86
C ARG A 38 8.13 -3.36 10.16
N ASN A 39 8.92 -2.72 11.01
CA ASN A 39 8.41 -2.19 12.28
C ASN A 39 7.44 -1.03 12.06
N GLU A 40 7.72 -0.13 11.11
CA GLU A 40 6.83 0.99 10.77
C GLU A 40 5.49 0.49 10.21
N ALA A 41 5.53 -0.52 9.35
CA ALA A 41 4.36 -1.20 8.82
C ALA A 41 3.51 -1.85 9.95
N LEU A 42 4.16 -2.56 10.88
CA LEU A 42 3.47 -3.19 12.02
C LEU A 42 2.89 -2.17 13.02
N GLN A 43 3.56 -1.03 13.23
CA GLN A 43 3.02 0.06 14.05
C GLN A 43 1.82 0.71 13.40
N THR A 44 1.82 0.85 12.07
CA THR A 44 0.67 1.31 11.31
C THR A 44 -0.49 0.34 11.47
N LEU A 45 -0.29 -0.96 11.22
CA LEU A 45 -1.30 -1.99 11.40
C LEU A 45 -1.89 -1.98 12.81
N LYS A 46 -1.04 -1.88 13.85
CA LYS A 46 -1.47 -1.78 15.25
C LYS A 46 -2.36 -0.57 15.53
N ARG A 47 -2.01 0.58 14.96
CA ARG A 47 -2.78 1.81 15.15
C ARG A 47 -4.16 1.65 14.52
N VAL A 48 -4.18 1.23 13.26
CA VAL A 48 -5.41 1.13 12.47
C VAL A 48 -6.33 0.01 13.00
N ASP A 49 -5.77 -1.11 13.47
CA ASP A 49 -6.53 -2.15 14.18
C ASP A 49 -7.31 -1.59 15.39
N ARG A 50 -6.72 -0.64 16.14
CA ARG A 50 -7.40 -0.01 17.27
C ARG A 50 -8.50 0.97 16.87
N GLU A 51 -8.34 1.63 15.72
CA GLU A 51 -9.26 2.69 15.26
C GLU A 51 -10.41 2.11 14.42
N SER A 52 -10.13 1.12 13.59
CA SER A 52 -11.04 0.60 12.55
C SER A 52 -11.31 -0.91 12.65
N GLY A 53 -10.63 -1.61 13.56
CA GLY A 53 -10.73 -3.06 13.74
C GLY A 53 -9.80 -3.86 12.82
N TRP A 54 -9.44 -5.06 13.26
CA TRP A 54 -8.45 -5.94 12.61
C TRP A 54 -8.74 -6.22 11.13
N ALA A 55 -9.98 -6.61 10.79
CA ALA A 55 -10.34 -6.98 9.42
C ALA A 55 -10.13 -5.81 8.45
N ASN A 56 -10.68 -4.64 8.78
CA ASN A 56 -10.52 -3.42 7.98
C ASN A 56 -9.06 -2.98 7.89
N ALA A 57 -8.28 -3.16 8.96
CA ALA A 57 -6.86 -2.81 8.97
C ALA A 57 -6.03 -3.70 8.03
N VAL A 58 -6.29 -5.02 8.04
CA VAL A 58 -5.62 -5.97 7.15
C VAL A 58 -6.04 -5.76 5.70
N GLU A 59 -7.34 -5.58 5.44
CA GLU A 59 -7.86 -5.31 4.10
C GLU A 59 -7.28 -4.01 3.52
N ALA A 60 -7.34 -2.91 4.27
CA ALA A 60 -6.76 -1.64 3.81
C ALA A 60 -5.27 -1.74 3.50
N MET A 61 -4.51 -2.43 4.36
CA MET A 61 -3.07 -2.59 4.16
C MET A 61 -2.74 -3.46 2.94
N LEU A 62 -3.55 -4.49 2.68
CA LEU A 62 -3.42 -5.32 1.49
C LEU A 62 -3.76 -4.52 0.22
N SER A 63 -4.88 -3.80 0.18
CA SER A 63 -5.28 -3.03 -1.00
C SER A 63 -4.28 -1.93 -1.35
N ILE A 64 -3.71 -1.25 -0.35
CA ILE A 64 -2.65 -0.25 -0.56
C ILE A 64 -1.37 -0.90 -1.08
N LEU A 65 -1.01 -2.08 -0.56
CA LEU A 65 0.12 -2.85 -1.05
C LEU A 65 -0.05 -3.25 -2.52
N GLU A 66 -1.23 -3.75 -2.89
CA GLU A 66 -1.51 -4.17 -4.27
C GLU A 66 -1.54 -2.98 -5.23
N SER A 67 -2.00 -1.81 -4.77
CA SER A 67 -2.10 -0.61 -5.61
C SER A 67 -0.78 0.15 -5.77
N THR A 68 0.08 0.13 -4.75
CA THR A 68 1.28 1.00 -4.69
C THR A 68 2.60 0.24 -4.62
N GLY A 69 2.58 -1.06 -4.30
CA GLY A 69 3.77 -1.86 -4.00
C GLY A 69 4.34 -1.66 -2.59
N GLY A 70 3.71 -0.83 -1.74
CA GLY A 70 4.11 -0.59 -0.35
C GLY A 70 2.92 -0.40 0.59
N ALA A 71 3.19 -0.18 1.87
CA ALA A 71 2.16 0.00 2.88
C ALA A 71 2.36 1.33 3.63
N ASP A 72 2.07 2.45 2.98
CA ASP A 72 2.22 3.77 3.56
C ASP A 72 1.17 4.03 4.65
N ARG A 73 1.54 4.77 5.70
CA ARG A 73 0.65 4.98 6.85
C ARG A 73 -0.62 5.75 6.48
N ALA A 74 -0.51 6.77 5.62
CA ALA A 74 -1.61 7.69 5.37
C ALA A 74 -2.70 6.99 4.55
N GLY A 75 -2.32 6.30 3.47
CA GLY A 75 -3.21 5.51 2.64
C GLY A 75 -3.92 4.42 3.44
N VAL A 76 -3.17 3.66 4.24
CA VAL A 76 -3.75 2.58 5.06
C VAL A 76 -4.72 3.12 6.11
N THR A 77 -4.40 4.24 6.77
CA THR A 77 -5.29 4.86 7.77
C THR A 77 -6.57 5.34 7.13
N LEU A 78 -6.47 6.06 6.00
CA LEU A 78 -7.63 6.60 5.30
C LEU A 78 -8.55 5.48 4.78
N LEU A 79 -7.98 4.45 4.14
CA LEU A 79 -8.76 3.36 3.57
C LEU A 79 -9.43 2.52 4.66
N ALA A 80 -8.74 2.23 5.76
CA ALA A 80 -9.33 1.46 6.85
C ALA A 80 -10.48 2.19 7.55
N ALA A 81 -10.35 3.52 7.74
CA ALA A 81 -11.45 4.33 8.25
C ALA A 81 -12.65 4.27 7.30
N ARG A 82 -12.42 4.38 5.99
CA ARG A 82 -13.46 4.27 4.96
C ARG A 82 -14.17 2.91 4.98
N LEU A 83 -13.42 1.82 5.10
CA LEU A 83 -13.95 0.46 5.23
C LEU A 83 -14.79 0.30 6.51
N ALA A 84 -14.33 0.85 7.63
CA ALA A 84 -15.06 0.81 8.90
C ALA A 84 -16.38 1.61 8.87
N GLU A 85 -16.43 2.69 8.09
CA GLU A 85 -17.66 3.45 7.82
C GLU A 85 -18.60 2.77 6.81
N GLY A 86 -18.16 1.66 6.18
CA GLY A 86 -18.94 0.92 5.19
C GLY A 86 -19.06 1.63 3.84
N VAL A 87 -18.18 2.60 3.55
CA VAL A 87 -18.21 3.35 2.29
C VAL A 87 -17.52 2.54 1.21
N ALA A 88 -18.29 1.96 0.30
CA ALA A 88 -17.79 1.18 -0.82
C ALA A 88 -16.79 1.98 -1.70
N GLY A 89 -15.86 1.25 -2.31
CA GLY A 89 -15.01 1.76 -3.37
C GLY A 89 -15.85 2.18 -4.57
N ILE A 90 -15.41 3.22 -5.28
CA ILE A 90 -15.99 3.58 -6.57
C ILE A 90 -15.12 2.88 -7.62
N GLU A 91 -15.68 1.87 -8.28
CA GLU A 91 -15.06 1.30 -9.47
C GLU A 91 -15.32 2.23 -10.64
N TYR A 92 -14.25 2.57 -11.36
CA TYR A 92 -14.35 3.25 -12.63
C TYR A 92 -14.23 2.19 -13.72
N ASP A 93 -15.03 2.33 -14.77
CA ASP A 93 -14.84 1.50 -15.97
C ASP A 93 -13.41 1.69 -16.48
N ASP A 94 -12.78 0.58 -16.90
CA ASP A 94 -11.39 0.57 -17.39
C ASP A 94 -11.27 1.19 -18.80
N ASP A 95 -12.28 1.97 -19.22
CA ASP A 95 -12.24 2.93 -20.31
C ASP A 95 -11.29 4.08 -19.92
N ARG A 96 -10.01 3.73 -19.72
CA ARG A 96 -8.96 4.68 -19.47
C ARG A 96 -8.86 5.62 -20.67
N PRO A 97 -8.80 6.94 -20.44
CA PRO A 97 -8.53 7.89 -21.50
C PRO A 97 -7.28 7.46 -22.27
N ASP A 98 -7.34 7.50 -23.60
CA ASP A 98 -6.17 7.23 -24.43
C ASP A 98 -5.11 8.30 -24.15
N LEU A 99 -4.03 7.91 -23.47
CA LEU A 99 -2.94 8.81 -23.11
C LEU A 99 -1.97 9.04 -24.26
N SER A 100 -2.14 8.36 -25.41
CA SER A 100 -1.25 8.53 -26.57
C SER A 100 -1.33 9.94 -27.17
N GLU A 101 -2.42 10.68 -26.96
CA GLU A 101 -2.50 12.10 -27.31
C GLU A 101 -1.46 12.96 -26.56
N TYR A 102 -1.13 12.60 -25.31
CA TYR A 102 -0.07 13.28 -24.55
C TYR A 102 1.32 12.93 -25.08
N ASP A 103 1.53 11.70 -25.56
CA ASP A 103 2.79 11.32 -26.20
C ASP A 103 3.04 12.15 -27.46
N ILE A 104 2.02 12.41 -28.27
CA ILE A 104 2.12 13.26 -29.47
C ILE A 104 2.54 14.69 -29.10
N ALA A 105 1.95 15.26 -28.04
CA ALA A 105 2.27 16.61 -27.61
C ALA A 105 3.72 16.77 -27.10
N PHE A 106 4.33 15.72 -26.56
CA PHE A 106 5.68 15.76 -25.98
C PHE A 106 6.78 15.14 -26.88
N THR A 107 6.44 14.38 -27.92
CA THR A 107 7.41 13.86 -28.90
C THR A 107 7.55 14.75 -30.14
N ALA A 108 6.61 15.67 -30.40
CA ALA A 108 6.65 16.55 -31.57
C ALA A 108 7.75 17.63 -31.54
N ASP A 109 8.44 17.85 -30.40
CA ASP A 109 9.50 18.89 -30.28
C ASP A 109 10.94 18.36 -30.39
N VAL A 110 11.14 17.05 -30.63
CA VAL A 110 12.46 16.45 -30.89
C VAL A 110 12.63 16.13 -32.38
N GLY A 111 12.72 17.18 -33.19
CA GLY A 111 13.26 17.05 -34.54
C GLY A 111 12.83 18.15 -35.50
N VAL A 112 13.61 19.24 -35.57
CA VAL A 112 14.30 19.73 -36.77
C VAL A 112 15.16 20.94 -36.35
N GLN A 113 16.45 20.69 -36.06
CA GLN A 113 17.50 21.70 -36.31
C GLN A 113 18.17 21.31 -37.63
N GLU A 114 17.61 21.79 -38.74
CA GLU A 114 18.32 21.80 -40.02
C GLU A 114 19.28 22.99 -40.00
N GLY A 115 20.58 22.68 -40.01
CA GLY A 115 21.67 23.66 -40.01
C GLY A 115 21.64 24.53 -41.26
N GLY A 116 21.60 25.85 -41.05
CA GLY A 116 21.82 26.86 -42.09
C GLY A 116 23.31 26.95 -42.44
N ARG A 117 23.57 26.87 -43.74
CA ARG A 117 24.86 26.97 -44.44
C ARG A 117 25.55 28.32 -44.29
#